data_AF-A0A6P1EL35-F1
#
_entry.id   AF-A0A6P1EL35-F1
#
_cell.length_a   1.000
_cell.length_b   1.000
_cell.length_c   1.000
_cell.angle_alpha   90.00
_cell.angle_beta   90.00
_cell.angle_gamma   90.00
#
_symmetry.space_group_name_H-M   'P 1'
#
loop_
_entity.id
_entity.type
_entity.pdbx_description
1 polymer ?
#
loop_
_entity_poly.entity_id
_entity_poly.type
_entity_poly.pdbx_seq_one_letter_code
_entity_poly.pdbx_strand_id
1 'polypeptide(L)'
;MPARLSAARRRGRHVRFLLLMAGLASTGHALAQGPACRVLTEEHGLWPLPGCEVVDGAPRIAADVLPDLPYDADGLAAVYAADSFHYVTRAGRTQAVLTWDSGPDYVEEGLLRGRVGPRVGYFTPALEQAFPATFDFAWPFADGIAQVCEGCRPGTPDGEGHTPVEGGHWFHINRQGIRVPEPPTP
;
A
#
# COMPACT_ATOMS: atom_id res chain seq x y z
N MET A 1 1.46 87.63 -44.34
CA MET A 1 2.84 87.46 -44.83
C MET A 1 3.76 87.40 -43.62
N PRO A 2 4.84 86.60 -43.58
CA PRO A 2 5.16 85.44 -44.45
C PRO A 2 4.13 84.29 -44.19
N ALA A 3 4.34 82.97 -44.22
CA ALA A 3 5.50 82.08 -44.49
C ALA A 3 5.03 80.69 -45.00
N ARG A 4 5.98 79.80 -45.31
CA ARG A 4 5.83 78.32 -45.31
C ARG A 4 7.16 77.69 -44.91
N LEU A 5 7.13 76.48 -44.37
CA LEU A 5 8.11 75.42 -44.67
C LEU A 5 7.48 74.05 -44.41
N SER A 6 8.00 73.00 -45.05
CA SER A 6 7.40 71.66 -45.11
C SER A 6 8.39 70.60 -44.64
N ALA A 7 7.91 69.58 -43.94
CA ALA A 7 8.68 68.41 -43.53
C ALA A 7 7.93 67.12 -43.89
N ALA A 8 8.66 66.11 -44.38
CA ALA A 8 8.07 64.98 -45.10
C ALA A 8 7.65 63.80 -44.20
N ARG A 9 6.69 63.01 -44.69
CA ARG A 9 6.33 61.70 -44.12
C ARG A 9 7.50 60.72 -44.20
N ARG A 10 7.71 59.93 -43.15
CA ARG A 10 8.14 58.52 -43.27
C ARG A 10 7.19 57.63 -42.48
N ARG A 11 6.60 56.63 -43.13
CA ARG A 11 5.83 55.57 -42.48
C ARG A 11 6.78 54.41 -42.14
N GLY A 12 6.88 54.07 -40.86
CA GLY A 12 7.51 52.81 -40.44
C GLY A 12 6.69 51.62 -40.95
N ARG A 13 7.37 50.60 -41.51
CA ARG A 13 6.75 49.40 -42.09
C ARG A 13 7.09 48.21 -41.20
N HIS A 14 6.26 47.95 -40.19
CA HIS A 14 6.46 46.80 -39.29
C HIS A 14 6.32 45.49 -40.06
N VAL A 15 7.38 44.69 -40.08
CA VAL A 15 7.38 43.32 -40.61
C VAL A 15 6.94 42.39 -39.49
N ARG A 16 5.82 41.67 -39.67
CA ARG A 16 5.44 40.57 -38.78
C ARG A 16 6.30 39.35 -39.10
N PHE A 17 7.17 38.97 -38.17
CA PHE A 17 7.78 37.64 -38.17
C PHE A 17 6.73 36.62 -37.72
N LEU A 18 6.41 35.62 -38.55
CA LEU A 18 5.70 34.42 -38.10
C LEU A 18 6.74 33.35 -37.75
N LEU A 19 6.83 33.02 -36.46
CA LEU A 19 7.61 31.88 -35.98
C LEU A 19 6.75 30.62 -36.08
N LEU A 20 7.01 29.80 -37.10
CA LEU A 20 6.45 28.45 -37.22
C LEU A 20 7.15 27.53 -36.23
N MET A 21 6.57 27.37 -35.03
CA MET A 21 7.01 26.39 -34.05
C MET A 21 6.64 24.98 -34.55
N ALA A 22 7.61 24.26 -35.10
CA ALA A 22 7.44 22.85 -35.44
C ALA A 22 7.33 22.02 -34.15
N GLY A 23 6.15 21.45 -33.90
CA GLY A 23 5.92 20.62 -32.72
C GLY A 23 6.64 19.27 -32.84
N LEU A 24 7.66 19.06 -32.01
CA LEU A 24 8.27 17.74 -31.82
C LEU A 24 7.27 16.86 -31.06
N ALA A 25 6.60 15.96 -31.77
CA ALA A 25 5.73 14.95 -31.18
C ALA A 25 6.58 13.92 -30.43
N SER A 26 6.77 14.13 -29.13
CA SER A 26 7.42 13.17 -28.23
C SER A 26 6.56 11.90 -28.13
N THR A 27 6.92 10.85 -28.87
CA THR A 27 6.32 9.53 -28.77
C THR A 27 6.71 8.87 -27.45
N GLY A 28 6.04 9.27 -26.37
CA GLY A 28 6.22 8.71 -25.03
C GLY A 28 6.13 7.19 -25.09
N HIS A 29 7.26 6.52 -24.86
CA HIS A 29 7.31 5.06 -24.84
C HIS A 29 6.57 4.59 -23.58
N ALA A 30 5.32 4.18 -23.74
CA ALA A 30 4.57 3.50 -22.71
C ALA A 30 5.24 2.14 -22.45
N LEU A 31 6.23 2.13 -21.55
CA LEU A 31 6.72 0.90 -20.94
C LEU A 31 5.51 0.20 -20.35
N ALA A 32 5.23 -1.01 -20.85
CA ALA A 32 4.14 -1.83 -20.33
C ALA A 32 4.40 -2.05 -18.84
N GLN A 33 3.63 -1.36 -18.00
CA GLN A 33 3.64 -1.58 -16.57
C GLN A 33 3.29 -3.05 -16.35
N GLY A 34 4.06 -3.75 -15.50
CA GLY A 34 3.67 -5.09 -15.07
C GLY A 34 2.28 -5.06 -14.42
N PRO A 35 1.58 -6.20 -14.35
CA PRO A 35 0.27 -6.26 -13.71
C PRO A 35 0.37 -5.71 -12.29
N ALA A 36 -0.49 -4.73 -11.98
CA ALA A 36 -0.41 -3.94 -10.75
C ALA A 36 -0.67 -4.79 -9.47
N CYS A 37 -1.33 -5.94 -9.64
CA CYS A 37 -1.46 -6.99 -8.64
C CYS A 37 -0.68 -8.24 -9.05
N ARG A 38 -0.09 -8.93 -8.07
CA ARG A 38 0.45 -10.28 -8.23
C ARG A 38 -0.14 -11.19 -7.15
N VAL A 39 -0.66 -12.35 -7.56
CA VAL A 39 -1.16 -13.37 -6.63
C VAL A 39 0.00 -14.22 -6.12
N LEU A 40 0.02 -14.56 -4.83
CA LEU A 40 0.99 -15.49 -4.27
C LEU A 40 0.52 -16.93 -4.51
N THR A 41 1.41 -17.77 -5.02
CA THR A 41 1.16 -19.18 -5.36
C THR A 41 2.31 -20.05 -4.86
N GLU A 42 2.03 -21.31 -4.53
CA GLU A 42 3.08 -22.27 -4.11
C GLU A 42 4.06 -22.59 -5.25
N GLU A 43 3.57 -22.67 -6.49
CA GLU A 43 4.37 -23.06 -7.66
C GLU A 43 5.25 -21.92 -8.21
N HIS A 44 4.70 -20.70 -8.30
CA HIS A 44 5.33 -19.58 -9.01
C HIS A 44 5.75 -18.42 -8.09
N GLY A 45 5.44 -18.48 -6.79
CA GLY A 45 5.54 -17.31 -5.91
C GLY A 45 4.58 -16.20 -6.36
N LEU A 46 5.07 -14.96 -6.44
CA LEU A 46 4.29 -13.80 -6.88
C LEU A 46 4.09 -13.76 -8.40
N TRP A 47 2.96 -14.31 -8.85
CA TRP A 47 2.59 -14.41 -10.26
C TRP A 47 1.64 -13.29 -10.72
N PRO A 48 1.71 -12.81 -11.98
CA PRO A 48 0.68 -11.98 -12.61
C PRO A 48 -0.77 -12.35 -12.26
N LEU A 49 -1.55 -11.37 -11.81
CA LEU A 49 -2.99 -11.51 -11.59
C LEU A 49 -3.81 -10.64 -12.58
N PRO A 50 -4.23 -11.18 -13.73
CA PRO A 50 -5.22 -10.54 -14.60
C PRO A 50 -6.54 -10.28 -13.86
N GLY A 51 -7.31 -9.28 -14.31
CA GLY A 51 -8.58 -8.93 -13.68
C GLY A 51 -8.47 -8.32 -12.28
N CYS A 52 -7.27 -7.87 -11.88
CA CYS A 52 -7.06 -7.10 -10.66
C CYS A 52 -6.51 -5.70 -10.97
N GLU A 53 -7.16 -4.70 -10.38
CA GLU A 53 -6.76 -3.28 -10.43
C GLU A 53 -6.36 -2.80 -9.03
N VAL A 54 -5.58 -1.72 -8.92
CA VAL A 54 -5.29 -1.07 -7.63
C VAL A 54 -6.18 0.17 -7.50
N VAL A 55 -7.02 0.19 -6.47
CA VAL A 55 -7.95 1.29 -6.17
C VAL A 55 -7.75 1.71 -4.71
N ASP A 56 -7.50 3.00 -4.48
CA ASP A 56 -7.26 3.58 -3.15
C ASP A 56 -6.18 2.86 -2.30
N GLY A 57 -5.21 2.23 -2.96
CA GLY A 57 -4.13 1.46 -2.33
C GLY A 57 -4.44 -0.01 -2.02
N ALA A 58 -5.61 -0.51 -2.40
CA ALA A 58 -6.02 -1.91 -2.23
C ALA A 58 -6.26 -2.60 -3.60
N PRO A 59 -6.08 -3.92 -3.70
CA PRO A 59 -6.46 -4.69 -4.88
C PRO A 59 -7.98 -4.75 -5.01
N ARG A 60 -8.50 -4.55 -6.23
CA ARG A 60 -9.89 -4.83 -6.60
C ARG A 60 -9.88 -5.92 -7.66
N ILE A 61 -10.36 -7.10 -7.29
CA ILE A 61 -10.37 -8.29 -8.16
C ILE A 61 -11.77 -8.44 -8.78
N ALA A 62 -11.81 -8.77 -10.07
CA ALA A 62 -13.03 -9.03 -10.80
C ALA A 62 -13.76 -10.27 -10.25
N ALA A 63 -15.09 -10.22 -10.21
CA ALA A 63 -15.91 -11.22 -9.51
C ALA A 63 -15.87 -12.63 -10.14
N ASP A 64 -15.50 -12.71 -11.41
CA ASP A 64 -15.25 -13.93 -12.19
C ASP A 64 -13.85 -14.52 -11.94
N VAL A 65 -12.88 -13.73 -11.49
CA VAL A 65 -11.52 -14.18 -11.10
C VAL A 65 -11.48 -14.66 -9.64
N LEU A 66 -12.36 -14.15 -8.77
CA LEU A 66 -12.40 -14.53 -7.35
C LEU A 66 -12.50 -16.05 -7.07
N PRO A 67 -13.25 -16.89 -7.81
CA PRO A 67 -13.37 -18.31 -7.49
C PRO A 67 -12.03 -19.08 -7.57
N ASP A 68 -11.17 -18.67 -8.51
CA ASP A 68 -9.98 -19.40 -8.96
C ASP A 68 -8.69 -19.01 -8.21
N LEU A 69 -8.76 -18.06 -7.26
CA LEU A 69 -7.60 -17.69 -6.45
C LEU A 69 -7.15 -18.86 -5.54
N PRO A 70 -5.84 -18.95 -5.21
CA PRO A 70 -5.32 -19.92 -4.27
C PRO A 70 -5.68 -19.50 -2.83
N TYR A 71 -6.83 -19.97 -2.34
CA TYR A 71 -7.24 -19.76 -0.95
C TYR A 71 -6.63 -20.83 -0.03
N ASP A 72 -6.13 -20.37 1.11
CA ASP A 72 -5.67 -21.22 2.22
C ASP A 72 -6.84 -21.85 3.02
N ALA A 73 -6.48 -22.52 4.13
CA ALA A 73 -7.43 -23.19 5.02
C ALA A 73 -8.36 -22.22 5.78
N ASP A 74 -7.94 -20.97 5.96
CA ASP A 74 -8.73 -19.89 6.58
C ASP A 74 -9.66 -19.20 5.56
N GLY A 75 -9.54 -19.54 4.27
CA GLY A 75 -10.35 -18.99 3.18
C GLY A 75 -9.82 -17.67 2.64
N LEU A 76 -8.52 -17.42 2.80
CA LEU A 76 -7.82 -16.22 2.36
C LEU A 76 -6.89 -16.51 1.17
N ALA A 77 -6.90 -15.63 0.17
CA ALA A 77 -5.92 -15.64 -0.92
C ALA A 77 -4.99 -14.43 -0.77
N ALA A 78 -3.67 -14.65 -0.88
CA ALA A 78 -2.67 -13.60 -0.72
C ALA A 78 -2.36 -12.90 -2.05
N VAL A 79 -2.45 -11.58 -2.08
CA VAL A 79 -2.21 -10.74 -3.27
C VAL A 79 -1.31 -9.57 -2.91
N TYR A 80 -0.20 -9.43 -3.62
CA TYR A 80 0.72 -8.30 -3.50
C TYR A 80 0.29 -7.16 -4.44
N ALA A 81 -0.01 -6.00 -3.88
CA ALA A 81 -0.52 -4.82 -4.57
C ALA A 81 -0.20 -3.54 -3.78
N ALA A 82 0.04 -2.42 -4.47
CA ALA A 82 0.44 -1.15 -3.83
C ALA A 82 1.59 -1.33 -2.82
N ASP A 83 2.65 -2.03 -3.24
CA ASP A 83 3.87 -2.36 -2.50
C ASP A 83 3.68 -3.11 -1.16
N SER A 84 2.49 -3.68 -0.90
CA SER A 84 2.18 -4.47 0.29
C SER A 84 1.45 -5.77 -0.04
N PHE A 85 1.48 -6.73 0.89
CA PHE A 85 0.59 -7.88 0.85
C PHE A 85 -0.80 -7.51 1.35
N HIS A 86 -1.81 -8.08 0.70
CA HIS A 86 -3.21 -8.05 1.12
C HIS A 86 -3.73 -9.48 1.15
N TYR A 87 -4.57 -9.80 2.14
CA TYR A 87 -5.45 -10.95 2.03
C TYR A 87 -6.76 -10.57 1.36
N VAL A 88 -7.32 -11.52 0.60
CA VAL A 88 -8.61 -11.39 -0.08
C VAL A 88 -9.49 -12.59 0.26
N THR A 89 -10.76 -12.36 0.62
CA THR A 89 -11.74 -13.44 0.84
C THR A 89 -12.47 -13.83 -0.43
N ARG A 90 -13.13 -15.00 -0.43
CA ARG A 90 -14.05 -15.43 -1.50
C ARG A 90 -15.22 -14.48 -1.79
N ALA A 91 -15.49 -13.50 -0.90
CA ALA A 91 -16.47 -12.44 -1.10
C ALA A 91 -15.87 -11.14 -1.68
N GLY A 92 -14.58 -11.13 -2.05
CA GLY A 92 -13.90 -9.95 -2.58
C GLY A 92 -13.57 -8.88 -1.54
N ARG A 93 -13.68 -9.20 -0.23
CA ARG A 93 -13.18 -8.31 0.83
C ARG A 93 -11.67 -8.35 0.85
N THR A 94 -11.01 -7.22 1.07
CA THR A 94 -9.54 -7.09 1.02
C THR A 94 -9.01 -6.36 2.24
N GLN A 95 -7.87 -6.81 2.78
CA GLN A 95 -7.21 -6.18 3.91
C GLN A 95 -5.69 -6.22 3.73
N ALA A 96 -5.05 -5.05 3.77
CA ALA A 96 -3.59 -4.94 3.78
C ALA A 96 -3.02 -5.54 5.09
N VAL A 97 -2.03 -6.42 4.97
CA VAL A 97 -1.39 -7.09 6.11
C VAL A 97 0.02 -6.59 6.35
N LEU A 98 0.65 -7.04 7.43
CA LEU A 98 2.11 -6.94 7.56
C LEU A 98 2.77 -7.94 6.59
N THR A 99 3.99 -7.61 6.17
CA THR A 99 4.87 -8.58 5.51
C THR A 99 5.61 -9.33 6.61
N TRP A 100 5.62 -10.66 6.56
CA TRP A 100 6.37 -11.53 7.46
C TRP A 100 7.14 -12.57 6.65
N ASP A 101 8.42 -12.79 6.94
CA ASP A 101 9.32 -13.73 6.23
C ASP A 101 9.19 -13.72 4.69
N SER A 102 9.09 -12.51 4.12
CA SER A 102 8.87 -12.21 2.69
C SER A 102 7.49 -12.58 2.11
N GLY A 103 6.57 -13.09 2.91
CA GLY A 103 5.15 -13.35 2.59
C GLY A 103 4.18 -12.41 3.32
N PRO A 104 2.86 -12.68 3.26
CA PRO A 104 1.89 -12.10 4.19
C PRO A 104 2.12 -12.61 5.62
N ASP A 105 1.76 -11.81 6.61
CA ASP A 105 1.65 -12.24 8.01
C ASP A 105 0.54 -13.28 8.21
N TYR A 106 0.80 -14.29 9.05
CA TYR A 106 -0.06 -15.46 9.21
C TYR A 106 -1.30 -15.20 10.09
N VAL A 107 -2.28 -16.11 10.00
CA VAL A 107 -3.40 -16.20 10.93
C VAL A 107 -2.95 -16.95 12.18
N GLU A 108 -2.80 -16.25 13.31
CA GLU A 108 -2.37 -16.84 14.59
C GLU A 108 -3.52 -16.86 15.61
N GLU A 109 -3.77 -18.05 16.15
CA GLU A 109 -4.97 -18.41 16.93
C GLU A 109 -6.34 -18.04 16.29
N GLY A 110 -6.39 -17.74 14.98
CA GLY A 110 -7.59 -17.23 14.31
C GLY A 110 -7.71 -15.69 14.27
N LEU A 111 -6.60 -14.97 14.47
CA LEU A 111 -6.48 -13.53 14.22
C LEU A 111 -5.20 -13.23 13.42
N LEU A 112 -5.28 -12.29 12.46
CA LEU A 112 -4.15 -11.84 11.62
C LEU A 112 -3.88 -10.35 11.83
N ARG A 113 -2.63 -9.89 11.67
CA ARG A 113 -2.27 -8.47 11.83
C ARG A 113 -2.43 -7.69 10.53
N GLY A 114 -3.33 -6.71 10.54
CA GLY A 114 -3.66 -5.86 9.40
C GLY A 114 -3.35 -4.37 9.64
N ARG A 115 -3.22 -3.61 8.55
CA ARG A 115 -2.99 -2.16 8.58
C ARG A 115 -4.28 -1.35 8.50
N VAL A 116 -4.36 -0.29 9.30
CA VAL A 116 -5.40 0.75 9.22
C VAL A 116 -4.70 2.11 9.09
N GLY A 117 -4.42 2.48 7.85
CA GLY A 117 -3.48 3.57 7.57
C GLY A 117 -2.10 3.24 8.17
N PRO A 118 -1.54 4.10 9.04
CA PRO A 118 -0.26 3.81 9.70
C PRO A 118 -0.37 2.77 10.84
N ARG A 119 -1.56 2.54 11.40
CA ARG A 119 -1.78 1.72 12.61
C ARG A 119 -1.82 0.23 12.28
N VAL A 120 -1.45 -0.59 13.26
CA VAL A 120 -1.66 -2.04 13.24
C VAL A 120 -2.89 -2.39 14.08
N GLY A 121 -3.68 -3.34 13.60
CA GLY A 121 -4.81 -3.93 14.32
C GLY A 121 -4.97 -5.40 13.97
N TYR A 122 -5.92 -6.07 14.63
CA TYR A 122 -6.17 -7.50 14.45
C TYR A 122 -7.50 -7.74 13.74
N PHE A 123 -7.50 -8.73 12.85
CA PHE A 123 -8.63 -9.06 12.00
C PHE A 123 -8.93 -10.56 12.06
N THR A 124 -10.19 -10.93 11.91
CA THR A 124 -10.59 -12.34 11.69
C THR A 124 -10.30 -12.75 10.23
N PRO A 125 -10.31 -14.06 9.89
CA PRO A 125 -10.30 -14.53 8.50
C PRO A 125 -11.47 -14.03 7.63
N ALA A 126 -12.56 -13.52 8.22
CA ALA A 126 -13.59 -12.80 7.44
C ALA A 126 -13.12 -11.39 7.00
N LEU A 127 -11.91 -10.98 7.38
CA LEU A 127 -11.35 -9.64 7.29
C LEU A 127 -12.21 -8.60 8.03
N GLU A 128 -12.63 -8.96 9.24
CA GLU A 128 -13.35 -8.11 10.18
C GLU A 128 -12.41 -7.68 11.30
N GLN A 129 -12.31 -6.36 11.54
CA GLN A 129 -11.52 -5.83 12.64
C GLN A 129 -12.09 -6.32 13.97
N ALA A 130 -11.30 -7.08 14.73
CA ALA A 130 -11.73 -7.70 15.99
C ALA A 130 -11.96 -6.66 17.10
N PHE A 131 -11.15 -5.60 17.11
CA PHE A 131 -11.22 -4.46 18.03
C PHE A 131 -10.41 -3.28 17.45
N PRO A 132 -10.60 -2.03 17.92
CA PRO A 132 -10.00 -0.84 17.32
C PRO A 132 -8.48 -0.90 17.16
N ALA A 133 -7.98 -0.58 15.96
CA ALA A 133 -6.56 -0.56 15.63
C ALA A 133 -5.85 0.70 16.16
N THR A 134 -5.34 0.66 17.40
CA THR A 134 -4.65 1.81 18.02
C THR A 134 -3.13 1.71 18.02
N PHE A 135 -2.54 0.57 17.67
CA PHE A 135 -1.10 0.32 17.87
C PHE A 135 -0.23 0.85 16.73
N ASP A 136 1.00 1.25 17.05
CA ASP A 136 2.04 1.53 16.06
C ASP A 136 2.83 0.26 15.68
N PHE A 137 2.89 -0.72 16.58
CA PHE A 137 3.41 -2.07 16.32
C PHE A 137 2.68 -3.13 17.16
N ALA A 138 2.62 -4.37 16.67
CA ALA A 138 1.96 -5.49 17.33
C ALA A 138 2.62 -6.84 16.97
N TRP A 139 2.83 -7.71 17.95
CA TRP A 139 3.22 -9.12 17.79
C TRP A 139 2.00 -10.01 17.50
N PRO A 140 2.16 -11.23 16.95
CA PRO A 140 1.04 -12.17 16.83
C PRO A 140 0.53 -12.61 18.22
N PHE A 141 -0.61 -13.29 18.26
CA PHE A 141 -1.11 -13.91 19.49
C PHE A 141 -0.42 -15.24 19.76
N ALA A 142 -0.04 -15.47 21.02
CA ALA A 142 0.41 -16.75 21.55
C ALA A 142 -0.11 -16.92 23.00
N ASP A 143 -0.60 -18.12 23.33
CA ASP A 143 -1.27 -18.41 24.61
C ASP A 143 -2.40 -17.42 24.97
N GLY A 144 -3.11 -16.92 23.95
CA GLY A 144 -4.20 -15.95 24.05
C GLY A 144 -3.77 -14.50 24.32
N ILE A 145 -2.45 -14.22 24.34
CA ILE A 145 -1.84 -12.93 24.66
C ILE A 145 -1.03 -12.42 23.46
N ALA A 146 -1.06 -11.12 23.19
CA ALA A 146 -0.12 -10.47 22.28
C ALA A 146 0.54 -9.27 22.96
N GLN A 147 1.81 -9.04 22.65
CA GLN A 147 2.50 -7.82 23.04
C GLN A 147 2.33 -6.75 21.95
N VAL A 148 1.93 -5.55 22.36
CA VAL A 148 1.62 -4.42 21.48
C VAL A 148 2.29 -3.15 21.96
N CYS A 149 2.40 -2.16 21.07
CA CYS A 149 3.09 -0.91 21.34
C CYS A 149 2.38 0.31 20.74
N GLU A 150 2.34 1.39 21.52
CA GLU A 150 1.90 2.72 21.11
C GLU A 150 3.04 3.73 21.28
N GLY A 151 3.28 4.56 20.26
CA GLY A 151 4.33 5.58 20.25
C GLY A 151 5.75 5.09 19.93
N CYS A 152 5.92 3.82 19.53
CA CYS A 152 7.18 3.34 18.95
C CYS A 152 7.32 3.73 17.48
N ARG A 153 8.54 3.57 16.96
CA ARG A 153 8.90 3.80 15.56
C ARG A 153 9.86 2.72 15.07
N PRO A 154 10.05 2.57 13.75
CA PRO A 154 11.21 1.88 13.20
C PRO A 154 12.52 2.48 13.75
N GLY A 155 13.46 1.60 14.02
CA GLY A 155 14.83 1.92 14.40
C GLY A 155 15.78 2.04 13.22
N THR A 156 17.08 1.92 13.49
CA THR A 156 18.09 1.78 12.43
C THR A 156 18.19 0.30 12.03
N PRO A 157 18.10 -0.06 10.73
CA PRO A 157 18.30 -1.44 10.30
C PRO A 157 19.70 -1.98 10.67
N ASP A 158 19.81 -3.27 10.96
CA ASP A 158 21.08 -3.95 11.17
C ASP A 158 21.81 -4.28 9.84
N GLY A 159 22.92 -5.03 9.90
CA GLY A 159 23.72 -5.38 8.71
C GLY A 159 23.02 -6.37 7.78
N GLU A 160 22.05 -7.10 8.32
CA GLU A 160 21.25 -8.14 7.70
C GLU A 160 19.94 -7.57 7.12
N GLY A 161 19.53 -6.37 7.57
CA GLY A 161 18.37 -5.62 7.10
C GLY A 161 17.15 -5.64 8.04
N HIS A 162 17.24 -6.32 9.19
CA HIS A 162 16.16 -6.31 10.17
C HIS A 162 16.04 -4.91 10.78
N THR A 163 14.82 -4.38 10.81
CA THR A 163 14.57 -3.06 11.40
C THR A 163 13.95 -3.24 12.79
N PRO A 164 14.67 -2.93 13.89
CA PRO A 164 14.12 -3.05 15.23
C PRO A 164 13.01 -2.03 15.48
N VAL A 165 12.16 -2.29 16.48
CA VAL A 165 11.10 -1.36 16.90
C VAL A 165 11.58 -0.62 18.15
N GLU A 166 11.74 0.69 18.06
CA GLU A 166 12.36 1.53 19.09
C GLU A 166 11.34 2.43 19.80
N GLY A 167 11.51 2.57 21.12
CA GLY A 167 10.71 3.48 21.95
C GLY A 167 9.29 2.97 22.22
N GLY A 168 8.36 3.91 22.44
CA GLY A 168 6.95 3.63 22.74
C GLY A 168 6.67 3.12 24.16
N HIS A 169 5.39 2.93 24.44
CA HIS A 169 4.88 2.22 25.61
C HIS A 169 4.40 0.83 25.18
N TRP A 170 5.08 -0.19 25.68
CA TRP A 170 4.80 -1.59 25.42
C TRP A 170 3.87 -2.17 26.49
N PHE A 171 2.91 -2.98 26.08
CA PHE A 171 2.00 -3.68 26.98
C PHE A 171 1.42 -4.93 26.34
N HIS A 172 0.79 -5.77 27.16
CA HIS A 172 0.17 -7.01 26.73
C HIS A 172 -1.35 -6.84 26.64
N ILE A 173 -1.96 -7.45 25.62
CA ILE A 173 -3.42 -7.52 25.44
C ILE A 173 -3.87 -8.98 25.30
N ASN A 174 -5.11 -9.24 25.65
CA ASN A 174 -5.79 -10.48 25.24
C ASN A 174 -6.43 -10.33 23.84
N ARG A 175 -6.99 -11.43 23.33
CA ARG A 175 -7.68 -11.49 22.02
C ARG A 175 -8.94 -10.64 21.87
N GLN A 176 -9.35 -9.91 22.90
CA GLN A 176 -10.43 -8.91 22.86
C GLN A 176 -9.87 -7.46 22.91
N GLY A 177 -8.55 -7.28 22.80
CA GLY A 177 -7.89 -5.97 22.88
C GLY A 177 -7.78 -5.41 24.30
N ILE A 178 -8.15 -6.18 25.33
CA ILE A 178 -8.13 -5.75 26.72
C ILE A 178 -6.72 -5.90 27.27
N ARG A 179 -6.16 -4.82 27.83
CA ARG A 179 -4.83 -4.83 28.46
C ARG A 179 -4.79 -5.81 29.64
N VAL A 180 -3.82 -6.72 29.62
CA VAL A 180 -3.55 -7.71 30.67
C VAL A 180 -2.21 -7.41 31.37
N PRO A 181 -1.94 -8.04 32.54
CA PRO A 181 -0.59 -8.07 33.10
C PRO A 181 0.41 -8.69 32.11
N GLU A 182 1.70 -8.45 32.35
CA GLU A 182 2.77 -9.15 31.65
C GLU A 182 2.72 -10.66 31.99
N PRO A 183 2.75 -11.56 30.99
CA PRO A 183 2.82 -12.99 31.24
C PRO A 183 4.16 -13.35 31.92
N PRO A 184 4.19 -14.37 32.79
CA PRO A 184 5.46 -14.84 33.36
C PRO A 184 6.37 -15.36 32.24
N THR A 185 7.66 -15.01 32.30
CA THR A 185 8.68 -15.60 31.44
C THR A 185 8.79 -17.11 31.69
N PRO A 186 8.90 -17.95 30.64
CA PRO A 186 9.17 -19.39 30.76
C PRO A 186 10.44 -19.74 31.54
#